data_AF-A4U1W6-F1
#
_entry.id   AF-A4U1W6-F1
#
_cell.length_a   1.000
_cell.length_b   1.000
_cell.length_c   1.000
_cell.angle_alpha   90.00
_cell.angle_beta   90.00
_cell.angle_gamma   90.00
#
_symmetry.space_group_name_H-M   'P 1'
#
loop_
_entity.id
_entity.type
_entity.pdbx_description
1 polymer ?
#
loop_
_entity_poly.entity_id
_entity_poly.type
_entity_poly.pdbx_seq_one_letter_code
_entity_poly.pdbx_strand_id
1 'polypeptide(L)'
;MSNNPQPKTYADALFEAKRGFVIIGLTGYTGSGFTTTARILSKKDRFDLPKNFGTELQKNGQRFGERHFSKLRDAWDSMTWQPYTLIEVGAIILAHVMKFALAGKATGAPKALLEAAESHKAALAGLSVLEKQTPISAADSQALITAYEQCVIIQNELKRGKDNLPDYIHFMQGAGDNIRLFGSLSGTSPDPKNMFIIPESIRKVVSSYKKASAKSRFVIDAFRNPFEVEYFKRRYAEFYLLCIMRDHEERANSLRKVMAVPDIEKIWDKEKGESPTGGRNAEECPKTRENIGWWVTGQNIPACAQKADIYIKPKNKSYTHLYYHLARLLVLIHKPGSLSPSQDELGMQVAITAQHMSGCLSRQVGATVLGRQGYILGVGWNDPPEGQVPCSLRSCDELLNSVENDERAYSAFEQSEKFKEHIGKKAGKAPFCFRSELEH
;
A
#
# COMPACT_ATOMS: atom_id res chain seq x y z
N MET A 1 -29.22 16.20 12.91
CA MET A 1 -28.20 17.26 13.05
C MET A 1 -27.45 16.96 14.34
N SER A 2 -26.20 16.51 14.28
CA SER A 2 -25.40 16.26 15.49
C SER A 2 -25.02 17.60 16.12
N ASN A 3 -25.29 17.77 17.41
CA ASN A 3 -24.77 18.85 18.24
C ASN A 3 -23.24 18.75 18.35
N ASN A 4 -22.51 19.05 17.27
CA ASN A 4 -21.09 19.32 17.42
C ASN A 4 -20.97 20.69 18.08
N PRO A 5 -20.24 20.81 19.21
CA PRO A 5 -20.03 22.09 19.85
C PRO A 5 -19.36 23.03 18.84
N GLN A 6 -19.87 24.26 18.72
CA GLN A 6 -19.28 25.31 17.89
C GLN A 6 -17.79 25.43 18.20
N PRO A 7 -16.91 25.53 17.18
CA PRO A 7 -15.47 25.61 17.40
C PRO A 7 -15.16 26.83 18.26
N LYS A 8 -14.49 26.59 19.40
CA LYS A 8 -14.21 27.65 20.39
C LYS A 8 -12.97 28.46 20.04
N THR A 9 -12.11 27.93 19.19
CA THR A 9 -10.86 28.56 18.73
C THR A 9 -10.70 28.43 17.22
N TYR A 10 -9.86 29.30 16.62
CA TYR A 10 -9.48 29.17 15.21
C TYR A 10 -8.79 27.84 14.89
N ALA A 11 -8.02 27.31 15.85
CA ALA A 11 -7.42 25.98 15.75
C ALA A 11 -8.51 24.91 15.68
N ASP A 12 -9.52 24.97 16.57
CA ASP A 12 -10.66 24.04 16.54
C ASP A 12 -11.41 24.12 15.21
N ALA A 13 -11.64 25.32 14.67
CA ALA A 13 -12.30 25.47 13.38
C ALA A 13 -11.49 24.82 12.23
N LEU A 14 -10.17 24.99 12.22
CA LEU A 14 -9.28 24.36 11.25
C LEU A 14 -9.29 22.83 11.38
N PHE A 15 -9.31 22.31 12.61
CA PHE A 15 -9.37 20.86 12.86
C PHE A 15 -10.74 20.27 12.53
N GLU A 16 -11.84 20.94 12.87
CA GLU A 16 -13.20 20.53 12.51
C GLU A 16 -13.40 20.46 10.99
N ALA A 17 -12.78 21.38 10.23
CA ALA A 17 -12.80 21.32 8.76
C ALA A 17 -12.17 20.02 8.20
N LYS A 18 -11.21 19.41 8.91
CA LYS A 18 -10.56 18.14 8.52
C LYS A 18 -11.16 16.89 9.18
N ARG A 19 -11.87 17.02 10.31
CA ARG A 19 -12.36 15.91 11.15
C ARG A 19 -13.39 14.99 10.48
N GLY A 20 -13.97 15.41 9.35
CA GLY A 20 -15.06 14.70 8.70
C GLY A 20 -14.61 13.47 7.90
N PHE A 21 -13.53 13.56 7.13
CA PHE A 21 -13.17 12.58 6.11
C PHE A 21 -11.83 11.90 6.42
N VAL A 22 -11.79 10.56 6.44
CA VAL A 22 -10.57 9.79 6.69
C VAL A 22 -10.56 8.54 5.82
N ILE A 23 -9.41 8.24 5.22
CA ILE A 23 -9.16 6.97 4.54
C ILE A 23 -7.97 6.28 5.21
N ILE A 24 -8.18 5.06 5.70
CA ILE A 24 -7.11 4.18 6.17
C ILE A 24 -6.85 3.14 5.08
N GLY A 25 -5.70 3.21 4.43
CA GLY A 25 -5.23 2.16 3.55
C GLY A 25 -4.52 1.07 4.34
N LEU A 26 -4.71 -0.19 3.97
CA LEU A 26 -3.96 -1.31 4.55
C LEU A 26 -3.04 -1.93 3.50
N THR A 27 -1.87 -2.39 3.94
CA THR A 27 -0.96 -3.22 3.14
C THR A 27 -0.24 -4.23 4.02
N GLY A 28 0.37 -5.24 3.40
CA GLY A 28 1.08 -6.33 4.06
C GLY A 28 0.96 -7.63 3.27
N TYR A 29 1.85 -8.58 3.57
CA TYR A 29 1.84 -9.89 2.92
C TYR A 29 0.58 -10.67 3.27
N THR A 30 0.13 -11.55 2.38
CA THR A 30 -1.03 -12.41 2.65
C THR A 30 -0.82 -13.21 3.94
N GLY A 31 -1.77 -13.13 4.86
CA GLY A 31 -1.68 -13.75 6.19
C GLY A 31 -1.07 -12.88 7.29
N SER A 32 -0.73 -11.61 7.01
CA SER A 32 -0.19 -10.69 8.03
C SER A 32 -1.25 -10.14 9.00
N GLY A 33 -2.54 -10.19 8.63
CA GLY A 33 -3.65 -9.74 9.48
C GLY A 33 -4.24 -8.38 9.08
N PHE A 34 -3.92 -7.86 7.89
CA PHE A 34 -4.55 -6.64 7.38
C PHE A 34 -6.09 -6.79 7.26
N THR A 35 -6.62 -7.90 6.75
CA THR A 35 -8.09 -8.11 6.67
C THR A 35 -8.74 -8.16 8.05
N THR A 36 -8.05 -8.75 9.05
CA THR A 36 -8.51 -8.71 10.44
C THR A 36 -8.58 -7.28 10.96
N THR A 37 -7.56 -6.47 10.66
CA THR A 37 -7.51 -5.04 11.01
C THR A 37 -8.65 -4.26 10.36
N ALA A 38 -8.92 -4.50 9.07
CA ALA A 38 -10.03 -3.88 8.35
C ALA A 38 -11.37 -4.18 9.02
N ARG A 39 -11.61 -5.46 9.34
CA ARG A 39 -12.83 -5.89 10.05
C ARG A 39 -12.96 -5.27 11.44
N ILE A 40 -11.87 -5.10 12.19
CA ILE A 40 -11.90 -4.41 13.49
C ILE A 40 -12.39 -2.97 13.32
N LEU A 41 -11.89 -2.23 12.33
CA LEU A 41 -12.26 -0.84 12.09
C LEU A 41 -13.70 -0.67 11.57
N SER A 42 -14.25 -1.70 10.90
CA SER A 42 -15.60 -1.67 10.35
C SER A 42 -16.69 -2.13 11.32
N LYS A 43 -16.34 -2.62 12.51
CA LYS A 43 -17.33 -3.04 13.52
C LYS A 43 -18.14 -1.85 14.04
N LYS A 44 -19.45 -2.09 14.23
CA LYS A 44 -20.38 -1.13 14.83
C LYS A 44 -19.89 -0.66 16.20
N ASP A 45 -19.43 -1.60 17.02
CA ASP A 45 -18.91 -1.30 18.35
C ASP A 45 -17.42 -0.98 18.30
N ARG A 46 -17.01 0.02 19.08
CA ARG A 46 -15.60 0.41 19.25
C ARG A 46 -14.86 -0.71 19.97
N PHE A 47 -13.63 -1.00 19.53
CA PHE A 47 -12.78 -1.96 20.24
C PHE A 47 -12.23 -1.37 21.55
N ASP A 48 -11.95 -2.23 22.51
CA ASP A 48 -11.43 -1.83 23.82
C ASP A 48 -9.92 -1.58 23.78
N LEU A 49 -9.49 -0.58 24.56
CA LEU A 49 -8.08 -0.40 24.85
C LEU A 49 -7.55 -1.56 25.71
N PRO A 50 -6.33 -2.05 25.45
CA PRO A 50 -5.75 -3.12 26.26
C PRO A 50 -5.63 -2.72 27.75
N LYS A 51 -5.79 -3.70 28.65
CA LYS A 51 -5.57 -3.47 30.09
C LYS A 51 -4.08 -3.38 30.39
N ASN A 52 -3.69 -2.46 31.29
CA ASN A 52 -2.33 -2.32 31.83
C ASN A 52 -1.20 -2.14 30.80
N PHE A 53 -1.50 -1.64 29.59
CA PHE A 53 -0.49 -1.47 28.55
C PHE A 53 0.55 -0.39 28.89
N GLY A 54 0.19 0.60 29.71
CA GLY A 54 1.10 1.64 30.19
C GLY A 54 2.34 1.09 30.93
N THR A 55 2.15 0.05 31.75
CA THR A 55 3.25 -0.62 32.45
C THR A 55 4.16 -1.37 31.47
N GLU A 56 3.61 -1.96 30.40
CA GLU A 56 4.41 -2.58 29.34
C GLU A 56 5.26 -1.54 28.60
N LEU A 57 4.69 -0.39 28.26
CA LEU A 57 5.43 0.72 27.64
C LEU A 57 6.61 1.17 28.51
N GLN A 58 6.37 1.32 29.81
CA GLN A 58 7.40 1.75 30.75
C GLN A 58 8.52 0.73 30.93
N LYS A 59 8.18 -0.57 30.97
CA LYS A 59 9.17 -1.66 30.98
C LYS A 59 10.03 -1.68 29.72
N ASN A 60 9.47 -1.26 28.58
CA ASN A 60 10.17 -1.18 27.29
C ASN A 60 10.92 0.15 27.08
N GLY A 61 11.19 0.90 28.14
CA GLY A 61 12.02 2.11 28.07
C GLY A 61 11.29 3.40 27.72
N GLN A 62 9.96 3.37 27.50
CA GLN A 62 9.20 4.60 27.34
C GLN A 62 9.03 5.30 28.69
N ARG A 63 9.83 6.35 28.89
CA ARG A 63 9.70 7.24 30.05
C ARG A 63 8.26 7.77 30.12
N PHE A 64 7.61 7.59 31.26
CA PHE A 64 6.20 7.95 31.50
C PHE A 64 5.15 7.13 30.72
N GLY A 65 5.46 5.87 30.36
CA GLY A 65 4.53 4.98 29.65
C GLY A 65 3.11 4.91 30.26
N GLU A 66 3.00 4.84 31.59
CA GLU A 66 1.70 4.85 32.28
C GLU A 66 0.93 6.16 32.07
N ARG A 67 1.62 7.31 32.15
CA ARG A 67 1.00 8.61 31.96
C ARG A 67 0.57 8.82 30.51
N HIS A 68 1.40 8.43 29.55
CA HIS A 68 1.05 8.46 28.13
C HIS A 68 -0.18 7.58 27.83
N PHE A 69 -0.22 6.39 28.42
CA PHE A 69 -1.35 5.49 28.24
C PHE A 69 -2.64 6.01 28.90
N SER A 70 -2.55 6.65 30.06
CA SER A 70 -3.68 7.35 30.68
C SER A 70 -4.20 8.47 29.77
N LYS A 71 -3.32 9.29 29.19
CA LYS A 71 -3.73 10.35 28.25
C LYS A 71 -4.38 9.80 26.98
N LEU A 72 -3.85 8.70 26.45
CA LEU A 72 -4.48 7.98 25.33
C LEU A 72 -5.88 7.51 25.72
N ARG A 73 -6.06 6.94 26.91
CA ARG A 73 -7.36 6.49 27.42
C ARG A 73 -8.35 7.64 27.53
N ASP A 74 -7.97 8.74 28.17
CA ASP A 74 -8.85 9.92 28.29
C ASP A 74 -9.31 10.43 26.91
N ALA A 75 -8.38 10.52 25.95
CA ALA A 75 -8.68 10.96 24.60
C ALA A 75 -9.55 9.95 23.84
N TRP A 76 -9.25 8.65 23.98
CA TRP A 76 -10.05 7.56 23.40
C TRP A 76 -11.47 7.57 23.92
N ASP A 77 -11.65 7.66 25.24
CA ASP A 77 -12.96 7.65 25.88
C ASP A 77 -13.82 8.85 25.46
N SER A 78 -13.19 10.02 25.21
CA SER A 78 -13.87 11.21 24.68
C SER A 78 -14.27 11.13 23.19
N MET A 79 -13.70 10.19 22.43
CA MET A 79 -13.91 10.09 20.99
C MET A 79 -15.25 9.42 20.65
N THR A 80 -16.05 10.04 19.79
CA THR A 80 -17.24 9.38 19.24
C THR A 80 -16.82 8.36 18.16
N TRP A 81 -17.18 7.10 18.38
CA TRP A 81 -16.92 6.03 17.42
C TRP A 81 -17.87 6.13 16.22
N GLN A 82 -17.30 5.95 15.04
CA GLN A 82 -18.04 5.73 13.82
C GLN A 82 -17.35 4.59 13.05
N PRO A 83 -18.06 3.52 12.69
CA PRO A 83 -17.50 2.41 11.95
C PRO A 83 -16.98 2.86 10.58
N TYR A 84 -15.85 2.31 10.17
CA TYR A 84 -15.28 2.56 8.85
C TYR A 84 -15.99 1.72 7.79
N THR A 85 -16.36 2.33 6.66
CA THR A 85 -16.83 1.60 5.48
C THR A 85 -15.66 0.82 4.86
N LEU A 86 -15.80 -0.51 4.82
CA LEU A 86 -14.81 -1.42 4.25
C LEU A 86 -14.87 -1.40 2.72
N ILE A 87 -13.75 -1.08 2.07
CA ILE A 87 -13.57 -1.22 0.64
C ILE A 87 -12.52 -2.29 0.37
N GLU A 88 -12.87 -3.35 -0.34
CA GLU A 88 -11.98 -4.46 -0.67
C GLU A 88 -11.41 -4.27 -2.07
N VAL A 89 -10.09 -4.12 -2.20
CA VAL A 89 -9.40 -4.02 -3.50
C VAL A 89 -9.64 -5.27 -4.33
N GLY A 90 -9.68 -6.44 -3.70
CA GLY A 90 -10.05 -7.70 -4.36
C GLY A 90 -11.46 -7.66 -4.98
N ALA A 91 -12.43 -7.06 -4.29
CA ALA A 91 -13.79 -6.92 -4.82
C ALA A 91 -13.87 -5.88 -5.95
N ILE A 92 -13.00 -4.86 -5.95
CA ILE A 92 -12.86 -3.93 -7.07
C ILE A 92 -12.26 -4.61 -8.30
N ILE A 93 -11.24 -5.45 -8.14
CA ILE A 93 -10.71 -6.28 -9.23
C ILE A 93 -11.82 -7.21 -9.74
N LEU A 94 -12.58 -7.83 -8.83
CA LEU A 94 -13.70 -8.70 -9.19
C LEU A 94 -14.78 -7.95 -9.95
N ALA A 95 -15.09 -6.71 -9.57
CA ALA A 95 -16.04 -5.87 -10.30
C ALA A 95 -15.61 -5.68 -11.77
N HIS A 96 -14.33 -5.45 -12.04
CA HIS A 96 -13.84 -5.41 -13.43
C HIS A 96 -13.94 -6.76 -14.13
N VAL A 97 -13.56 -7.86 -13.46
CA VAL A 97 -13.73 -9.23 -14.00
C VAL A 97 -15.18 -9.50 -14.39
N MET A 98 -16.14 -9.19 -13.50
CA MET A 98 -17.58 -9.35 -13.74
C MET A 98 -18.07 -8.49 -14.90
N LYS A 99 -17.61 -7.24 -14.99
CA LYS A 99 -17.91 -6.35 -16.12
C LYS A 99 -17.43 -6.96 -17.45
N PHE A 100 -16.21 -7.49 -17.47
CA PHE A 100 -15.68 -8.16 -18.67
C PHE A 100 -16.45 -9.45 -18.99
N ALA A 101 -16.85 -10.22 -17.99
CA ALA A 101 -17.62 -11.44 -18.17
C ALA A 101 -18.99 -11.15 -18.81
N LEU A 102 -19.72 -10.16 -18.27
CA LEU A 102 -21.00 -9.70 -18.81
C LEU A 102 -20.89 -9.12 -20.23
N ALA A 103 -19.71 -8.60 -20.59
CA ALA A 103 -19.41 -8.12 -21.94
C ALA A 103 -18.89 -9.22 -22.89
N GLY A 104 -18.77 -10.48 -22.45
CA GLY A 104 -18.20 -11.57 -23.23
C GLY A 104 -16.70 -11.46 -23.49
N LYS A 105 -15.97 -10.68 -22.66
CA LYS A 105 -14.54 -10.35 -22.80
C LYS A 105 -13.67 -10.90 -21.66
N ALA A 106 -14.15 -11.88 -20.90
CA ALA A 106 -13.44 -12.48 -19.77
C ALA A 106 -12.72 -13.79 -20.15
N THR A 107 -11.93 -13.78 -21.22
CA THR A 107 -11.15 -14.94 -21.64
C THR A 107 -10.23 -15.41 -20.51
N GLY A 108 -10.24 -16.72 -20.23
CA GLY A 108 -9.44 -17.33 -19.15
C GLY A 108 -10.03 -17.18 -17.74
N ALA A 109 -11.21 -16.57 -17.59
CA ALA A 109 -11.90 -16.54 -16.30
C ALA A 109 -12.46 -17.92 -15.93
N PRO A 110 -12.30 -18.37 -14.67
CA PRO A 110 -12.91 -19.59 -14.15
C PRO A 110 -14.43 -19.67 -14.43
N LYS A 111 -14.93 -20.86 -14.78
CA LYS A 111 -16.35 -21.10 -15.10
C LYS A 111 -17.29 -20.59 -14.01
N ALA A 112 -16.95 -20.81 -12.75
CA ALA A 112 -17.73 -20.34 -11.59
C ALA A 112 -17.91 -18.81 -11.57
N LEU A 113 -16.93 -18.03 -12.06
CA LEU A 113 -17.04 -16.58 -12.15
C LEU A 113 -17.96 -16.16 -13.30
N LEU A 114 -17.91 -16.85 -14.43
CA LEU A 114 -18.81 -16.60 -15.57
C LEU A 114 -20.26 -16.92 -15.19
N GLU A 115 -20.49 -18.04 -14.51
CA GLU A 115 -21.82 -18.44 -14.01
C GLU A 115 -22.34 -17.45 -12.95
N ALA A 116 -21.47 -16.99 -12.03
CA ALA A 116 -21.84 -15.99 -11.04
C ALA A 116 -22.18 -14.63 -11.67
N ALA A 117 -21.46 -14.22 -12.73
CA ALA A 117 -21.73 -13.00 -13.46
C ALA A 117 -23.13 -13.03 -14.10
N GLU A 118 -23.47 -14.09 -14.82
CA GLU A 118 -24.78 -14.21 -15.48
C GLU A 118 -25.92 -14.32 -14.46
N SER A 119 -25.73 -15.13 -13.40
CA SER A 119 -26.74 -15.30 -12.34
C SER A 119 -27.09 -14.01 -11.61
N HIS A 120 -26.14 -13.06 -11.52
CA HIS A 120 -26.31 -11.79 -10.81
C HIS A 120 -26.32 -10.57 -11.76
N LYS A 121 -26.54 -10.78 -13.06
CA LYS A 121 -26.46 -9.73 -14.09
C LYS A 121 -27.24 -8.46 -13.77
N ALA A 122 -28.47 -8.61 -13.25
CA ALA A 122 -29.31 -7.47 -12.87
C ALA A 122 -28.70 -6.65 -11.73
N ALA A 123 -28.20 -7.31 -10.68
CA ALA A 123 -27.54 -6.66 -9.54
C ALA A 123 -26.20 -6.02 -9.93
N LEU A 124 -25.52 -6.58 -10.93
CA LEU A 124 -24.23 -6.12 -11.42
C LEU A 124 -24.33 -5.00 -12.49
N ALA A 125 -25.54 -4.63 -12.95
CA ALA A 125 -25.73 -3.62 -13.99
C ALA A 125 -25.10 -2.24 -13.63
N GLY A 126 -25.05 -1.92 -12.33
CA GLY A 126 -24.42 -0.70 -11.80
C GLY A 126 -22.90 -0.62 -12.01
N LEU A 127 -22.22 -1.71 -12.38
CA LEU A 127 -20.78 -1.72 -12.67
C LEU A 127 -20.41 -0.85 -13.88
N SER A 128 -21.35 -0.62 -14.81
CA SER A 128 -21.17 0.30 -15.95
C SER A 128 -20.82 1.73 -15.51
N VAL A 129 -21.17 2.13 -14.28
CA VAL A 129 -20.84 3.43 -13.71
C VAL A 129 -19.33 3.62 -13.54
N LEU A 130 -18.54 2.54 -13.43
CA LEU A 130 -17.09 2.62 -13.36
C LEU A 130 -16.45 3.24 -14.61
N GLU A 131 -17.13 3.22 -15.76
CA GLU A 131 -16.65 3.81 -17.02
C GLU A 131 -17.10 5.27 -17.21
N LYS A 132 -18.14 5.70 -16.47
CA LYS A 132 -18.65 7.06 -16.58
C LYS A 132 -17.64 8.09 -16.08
N GLN A 133 -17.60 9.26 -16.71
CA GLN A 133 -16.83 10.39 -16.23
C GLN A 133 -17.43 10.94 -14.92
N THR A 134 -16.58 11.51 -14.07
CA THR A 134 -17.02 12.19 -12.84
C THR A 134 -17.37 13.66 -13.12
N PRO A 135 -18.40 14.26 -12.48
CA PRO A 135 -19.14 13.75 -11.32
C PRO A 135 -20.26 12.75 -11.67
N ILE A 136 -20.45 11.76 -10.80
CA ILE A 136 -21.47 10.71 -10.96
C ILE A 136 -22.78 11.16 -10.28
N SER A 137 -23.94 10.83 -10.85
CA SER A 137 -25.27 11.17 -10.29
C SER A 137 -25.55 10.44 -8.97
N ALA A 138 -26.54 10.88 -8.19
CA ALA A 138 -26.93 10.19 -6.95
C ALA A 138 -27.49 8.78 -7.24
N ALA A 139 -28.29 8.64 -8.30
CA ALA A 139 -28.83 7.35 -8.75
C ALA A 139 -27.71 6.39 -9.18
N ASP A 140 -26.76 6.88 -9.99
CA ASP A 140 -25.59 6.08 -10.39
C ASP A 140 -24.70 5.72 -9.19
N SER A 141 -24.60 6.60 -8.20
CA SER A 141 -23.85 6.32 -6.96
C SER A 141 -24.47 5.15 -6.21
N GLN A 142 -25.80 5.13 -6.09
CA GLN A 142 -26.51 4.04 -5.45
C GLN A 142 -26.40 2.73 -6.25
N ALA A 143 -26.55 2.79 -7.58
CA ALA A 143 -26.40 1.63 -8.45
C ALA A 143 -24.99 1.02 -8.36
N LEU A 144 -23.94 1.86 -8.33
CA LEU A 144 -22.57 1.39 -8.17
C LEU A 144 -22.34 0.75 -6.80
N ILE A 145 -22.90 1.31 -5.72
CA ILE A 145 -22.80 0.72 -4.37
C ILE A 145 -23.41 -0.67 -4.36
N THR A 146 -24.65 -0.81 -4.83
CA THR A 146 -25.36 -2.10 -4.87
C THR A 146 -24.58 -3.14 -5.67
N ALA A 147 -24.07 -2.77 -6.85
CA ALA A 147 -23.28 -3.68 -7.67
C ALA A 147 -21.95 -4.07 -7.01
N TYR A 148 -21.27 -3.12 -6.37
CA TYR A 148 -20.03 -3.38 -5.63
C TYR A 148 -20.26 -4.28 -4.41
N GLU A 149 -21.31 -4.04 -3.62
CA GLU A 149 -21.68 -4.91 -2.49
C GLU A 149 -22.02 -6.33 -2.96
N GLN A 150 -22.68 -6.48 -4.11
CA GLN A 150 -22.89 -7.79 -4.72
C GLN A 150 -21.56 -8.47 -5.09
N CYS A 151 -20.57 -7.74 -5.61
CA CYS A 151 -19.24 -8.31 -5.84
C CYS A 151 -18.58 -8.77 -4.53
N VAL A 152 -18.74 -8.03 -3.42
CA VAL A 152 -18.23 -8.46 -2.11
C VAL A 152 -18.87 -9.78 -1.66
N ILE A 153 -20.19 -9.93 -1.87
CA ILE A 153 -20.92 -11.17 -1.55
C ILE A 153 -20.37 -12.34 -2.38
N ILE A 154 -20.33 -12.20 -3.71
CA ILE A 154 -19.83 -13.24 -4.63
C ILE A 154 -18.39 -13.62 -4.29
N GLN A 155 -17.53 -12.63 -4.01
CA GLN A 155 -16.15 -12.86 -3.61
C GLN A 155 -16.05 -13.76 -2.36
N ASN A 156 -16.87 -13.49 -1.35
CA ASN A 156 -16.88 -14.24 -0.10
C ASN A 156 -17.41 -15.66 -0.29
N GLU A 157 -18.39 -15.87 -1.17
CA GLU A 157 -18.89 -17.19 -1.53
C GLU A 157 -17.82 -18.03 -2.23
N LEU A 158 -17.14 -17.45 -3.22
CA LEU A 158 -16.05 -18.12 -3.95
C LEU A 158 -14.87 -18.50 -3.03
N LYS A 159 -14.58 -17.67 -2.02
CA LYS A 159 -13.52 -17.95 -1.04
C LYS A 159 -13.89 -19.05 -0.03
N ARG A 160 -15.16 -19.45 0.12
CA ARG A 160 -15.58 -20.49 1.09
C ARG A 160 -15.25 -21.91 0.63
N GLY A 161 -15.15 -22.16 -0.69
CA GLY A 161 -14.74 -23.46 -1.22
C GLY A 161 -13.23 -23.66 -1.04
N LYS A 162 -12.84 -24.55 -0.11
CA LYS A 162 -11.41 -24.79 0.23
C LYS A 162 -10.60 -25.30 -0.96
N ASP A 163 -11.19 -26.17 -1.78
CA ASP A 163 -10.47 -26.88 -2.85
C ASP A 163 -10.05 -25.93 -4.00
N ASN A 164 -10.73 -24.79 -4.17
CA ASN A 164 -10.48 -23.85 -5.26
C ASN A 164 -9.85 -22.52 -4.79
N LEU A 165 -9.54 -22.37 -3.49
CA LEU A 165 -9.04 -21.10 -2.95
C LEU A 165 -7.69 -20.68 -3.53
N PRO A 166 -6.68 -21.57 -3.68
CA PRO A 166 -5.41 -21.20 -4.32
C PRO A 166 -5.58 -20.72 -5.77
N ASP A 167 -6.37 -21.44 -6.57
CA ASP A 167 -6.65 -21.09 -7.97
C ASP A 167 -7.38 -19.75 -8.07
N TYR A 168 -8.35 -19.53 -7.20
CA TYR A 168 -9.05 -18.25 -7.10
C TYR A 168 -8.07 -17.11 -6.78
N ILE A 169 -7.20 -17.28 -5.78
CA ILE A 169 -6.19 -16.26 -5.42
C ILE A 169 -5.28 -15.99 -6.61
N HIS A 170 -4.71 -17.04 -7.22
CA HIS A 170 -3.80 -16.91 -8.35
C HIS A 170 -4.46 -16.18 -9.53
N PHE A 171 -5.70 -16.55 -9.88
CA PHE A 171 -6.47 -15.88 -10.92
C PHE A 171 -6.68 -14.39 -10.59
N MET A 172 -7.12 -14.06 -9.38
CA MET A 172 -7.37 -12.68 -8.98
C MET A 172 -6.11 -11.82 -8.94
N GLN A 173 -4.97 -12.40 -8.55
CA GLN A 173 -3.68 -11.73 -8.61
C GLN A 173 -3.30 -11.40 -10.07
N GLY A 174 -3.43 -12.38 -10.97
CA GLY A 174 -3.18 -12.18 -12.40
C GLY A 174 -4.14 -11.19 -13.05
N ALA A 175 -5.43 -11.25 -12.71
CA ALA A 175 -6.45 -10.31 -13.18
C ALA A 175 -6.12 -8.87 -12.78
N GLY A 176 -5.71 -8.65 -11.52
CA GLY A 176 -5.29 -7.32 -11.07
C GLY A 176 -4.11 -6.77 -11.86
N ASP A 177 -3.09 -7.60 -12.11
CA ASP A 177 -1.92 -7.18 -12.87
C ASP A 177 -2.25 -6.89 -14.33
N ASN A 178 -3.07 -7.75 -14.97
CA ASN A 178 -3.50 -7.57 -16.35
C ASN A 178 -4.39 -6.34 -16.52
N ILE A 179 -5.25 -6.03 -15.54
CA ILE A 179 -6.04 -4.79 -15.56
C ILE A 179 -5.14 -3.57 -15.50
N ARG A 180 -4.11 -3.56 -14.64
CA ARG A 180 -3.15 -2.44 -14.56
C ARG A 180 -2.31 -2.30 -15.84
N LEU A 181 -2.04 -3.41 -16.53
CA LEU A 181 -1.19 -3.45 -17.71
C LEU A 181 -1.96 -3.14 -19.01
N PHE A 182 -3.08 -3.83 -19.23
CA PHE A 182 -3.84 -3.83 -20.47
C PHE A 182 -5.22 -3.17 -20.38
N GLY A 183 -5.73 -2.94 -19.17
CA GLY A 183 -7.11 -2.47 -18.96
C GLY A 183 -8.17 -3.54 -19.19
N SER A 184 -7.75 -4.80 -19.29
CA SER A 184 -8.57 -6.00 -19.56
C SER A 184 -7.94 -7.22 -18.86
N LEU A 185 -8.53 -8.42 -19.00
CA LEU A 185 -7.94 -9.65 -18.46
C LEU A 185 -6.78 -10.20 -19.30
N SER A 186 -6.60 -9.70 -20.53
CA SER A 186 -5.56 -10.12 -21.46
C SER A 186 -5.33 -9.05 -22.52
N GLY A 187 -4.10 -8.87 -22.96
CA GLY A 187 -3.76 -7.93 -24.03
C GLY A 187 -2.38 -8.21 -24.62
N THR A 188 -2.02 -7.45 -25.64
CA THR A 188 -0.75 -7.59 -26.37
C THR A 188 0.27 -6.53 -26.00
N SER A 189 -0.18 -5.30 -25.70
CA SER A 189 0.69 -4.15 -25.45
C SER A 189 0.33 -3.44 -24.14
N PRO A 190 1.32 -3.18 -23.26
CA PRO A 190 1.15 -2.32 -22.09
C PRO A 190 0.67 -0.90 -22.44
N ASP A 191 -0.21 -0.32 -21.61
CA ASP A 191 -0.53 1.11 -21.63
C ASP A 191 -0.46 1.70 -20.21
N PRO A 192 0.46 2.65 -19.94
CA PRO A 192 0.61 3.28 -18.63
C PRO A 192 -0.66 3.91 -18.04
N LYS A 193 -1.62 4.34 -18.86
CA LYS A 193 -2.89 4.91 -18.39
C LYS A 193 -3.72 3.90 -17.59
N ASN A 194 -3.56 2.62 -17.89
CA ASN A 194 -4.31 1.54 -17.24
C ASN A 194 -3.91 1.33 -15.78
N MET A 195 -2.74 1.81 -15.37
CA MET A 195 -2.27 1.78 -13.97
C MET A 195 -3.29 2.42 -13.01
N PHE A 196 -4.08 3.38 -13.50
CA PHE A 196 -5.04 4.13 -12.70
C PHE A 196 -6.44 3.51 -12.64
N ILE A 197 -6.74 2.44 -13.39
CA ILE A 197 -8.11 1.87 -13.47
C ILE A 197 -8.62 1.40 -12.10
N ILE A 198 -7.81 0.61 -11.38
CA ILE A 198 -8.15 0.10 -10.05
C ILE A 198 -8.28 1.24 -9.02
N PRO A 199 -7.28 2.12 -8.83
CA PRO A 199 -7.40 3.19 -7.83
C PRO A 199 -8.47 4.24 -8.15
N GLU A 200 -8.75 4.53 -9.44
CA GLU A 200 -9.89 5.35 -9.84
C GLU A 200 -11.23 4.67 -9.51
N SER A 201 -11.32 3.35 -9.66
CA SER A 201 -12.52 2.59 -9.31
C SER A 201 -12.75 2.57 -7.80
N ILE A 202 -11.69 2.38 -6.99
CA ILE A 202 -11.76 2.54 -5.52
C ILE A 202 -12.26 3.95 -5.18
N ARG A 203 -11.69 4.99 -5.81
CA ARG A 203 -12.13 6.38 -5.62
C ARG A 203 -13.60 6.57 -5.95
N LYS A 204 -14.09 6.03 -7.07
CA LYS A 204 -15.49 6.16 -7.48
C LYS A 204 -16.42 5.51 -6.45
N VAL A 205 -16.09 4.32 -5.97
CA VAL A 205 -16.86 3.65 -4.91
C VAL A 205 -16.86 4.47 -3.61
N VAL A 206 -15.70 4.96 -3.15
CA VAL A 206 -15.60 5.86 -1.99
C VAL A 206 -16.48 7.11 -2.18
N SER A 207 -16.40 7.73 -3.36
CA SER A 207 -17.17 8.94 -3.68
C SER A 207 -18.67 8.67 -3.72
N SER A 208 -19.09 7.51 -4.22
CA SER A 208 -20.49 7.07 -4.22
C SER A 208 -21.01 6.91 -2.80
N TYR A 209 -20.28 6.25 -1.91
CA TYR A 209 -20.67 6.12 -0.50
C TYR A 209 -20.75 7.47 0.22
N LYS A 210 -19.84 8.41 -0.08
CA LYS A 210 -19.92 9.78 0.43
C LYS A 210 -21.21 10.47 -0.03
N LYS A 211 -21.56 10.34 -1.31
CA LYS A 211 -22.69 11.03 -1.94
C LYS A 211 -24.04 10.43 -1.59
N ALA A 212 -24.18 9.12 -1.70
CA ALA A 212 -25.47 8.41 -1.52
C ALA A 212 -25.76 8.06 -0.07
N SER A 213 -24.73 7.86 0.76
CA SER A 213 -24.88 7.33 2.12
C SER A 213 -24.23 8.20 3.21
N ALA A 214 -23.75 9.40 2.85
CA ALA A 214 -23.08 10.34 3.76
C ALA A 214 -21.93 9.72 4.58
N LYS A 215 -21.28 8.68 4.06
CA LYS A 215 -20.14 8.02 4.72
C LYS A 215 -18.89 8.86 4.55
N SER A 216 -18.06 8.91 5.58
CA SER A 216 -16.86 9.75 5.55
C SER A 216 -15.60 9.07 6.10
N ARG A 217 -15.73 7.85 6.64
CA ARG A 217 -14.61 7.05 7.15
C ARG A 217 -14.50 5.75 6.35
N PHE A 218 -13.36 5.52 5.75
CA PHE A 218 -13.13 4.40 4.83
C PHE A 218 -11.88 3.63 5.24
N VAL A 219 -11.96 2.30 5.18
CA VAL A 219 -10.80 1.42 5.31
C VAL A 219 -10.66 0.60 4.03
N ILE A 220 -9.48 0.59 3.42
CA ILE A 220 -9.22 -0.09 2.14
C ILE A 220 -8.36 -1.34 2.38
N ASP A 221 -8.92 -2.51 2.08
CA ASP A 221 -8.31 -3.85 2.24
C ASP A 221 -8.04 -4.50 0.87
N ALA A 222 -6.82 -4.61 0.37
CA ALA A 222 -5.58 -3.98 0.81
C ALA A 222 -4.80 -3.58 -0.45
N PHE A 223 -3.99 -2.54 -0.36
CA PHE A 223 -3.13 -2.10 -1.46
C PHE A 223 -1.97 -3.07 -1.67
N ARG A 224 -1.76 -3.45 -2.93
CA ARG A 224 -0.73 -4.44 -3.31
C ARG A 224 0.23 -3.94 -4.40
N ASN A 225 -0.08 -2.80 -5.01
CA ASN A 225 0.80 -2.13 -5.96
C ASN A 225 1.15 -0.71 -5.46
N PRO A 226 2.43 -0.28 -5.53
CA PRO A 226 2.88 0.99 -4.96
C PRO A 226 2.31 2.22 -5.68
N PHE A 227 1.90 2.12 -6.94
CA PHE A 227 1.27 3.23 -7.66
C PHE A 227 -0.17 3.49 -7.20
N GLU A 228 -0.87 2.46 -6.72
CA GLU A 228 -2.19 2.64 -6.08
C GLU A 228 -2.04 3.44 -4.79
N VAL A 229 -1.04 3.12 -3.97
CA VAL A 229 -0.71 3.87 -2.75
C VAL A 229 -0.37 5.32 -3.08
N GLU A 230 0.52 5.52 -4.05
CA GLU A 230 0.98 6.84 -4.49
C GLU A 230 -0.19 7.71 -4.98
N TYR A 231 -1.11 7.10 -5.75
CA TYR A 231 -2.31 7.77 -6.22
C TYR A 231 -3.16 8.30 -5.06
N PHE A 232 -3.37 7.52 -3.99
CA PHE A 232 -4.13 7.97 -2.83
C PHE A 232 -3.37 9.02 -2.01
N LYS A 233 -2.07 8.84 -1.76
CA LYS A 233 -1.23 9.80 -1.03
C LYS A 233 -1.21 11.19 -1.69
N ARG A 234 -1.12 11.24 -3.02
CA ARG A 234 -1.11 12.51 -3.76
C ARG A 234 -2.47 13.21 -3.79
N ARG A 235 -3.56 12.47 -3.59
CA ARG A 235 -4.92 12.98 -3.80
C ARG A 235 -5.66 13.32 -2.52
N TYR A 236 -5.34 12.66 -1.42
CA TYR A 236 -6.04 12.83 -0.14
C TYR A 236 -5.03 13.11 0.97
N ALA A 237 -5.12 14.29 1.57
CA ALA A 237 -4.30 14.64 2.74
C ALA A 237 -4.70 13.81 3.98
N GLU A 238 -5.93 13.29 3.99
CA GLU A 238 -6.52 12.48 5.06
C GLU A 238 -6.36 10.96 4.81
N PHE A 239 -5.44 10.58 3.92
CA PHE A 239 -5.08 9.18 3.67
C PHE A 239 -3.87 8.76 4.50
N TYR A 240 -4.04 7.67 5.26
CA TYR A 240 -2.99 7.06 6.06
C TYR A 240 -2.82 5.60 5.67
N LEU A 241 -1.62 5.19 5.30
CA LEU A 241 -1.29 3.81 4.93
C LEU A 241 -0.69 3.07 6.13
N LEU A 242 -1.32 1.95 6.51
CA LEU A 242 -0.87 1.06 7.57
C LEU A 242 -0.30 -0.23 6.98
N CYS A 243 0.94 -0.54 7.32
CA CYS A 243 1.56 -1.82 7.02
C CYS A 243 1.40 -2.76 8.22
N ILE A 244 0.58 -3.80 8.06
CA ILE A 244 0.44 -4.86 9.05
C ILE A 244 1.48 -5.93 8.78
N MET A 245 2.40 -6.11 9.72
CA MET A 245 3.54 -7.01 9.62
C MET A 245 3.34 -8.27 10.44
N ARG A 246 3.85 -9.38 9.93
CA ARG A 246 3.92 -10.65 10.64
C ARG A 246 5.11 -11.43 10.14
N ASP A 247 5.76 -12.18 11.03
CA ASP A 247 6.96 -12.93 10.67
C ASP A 247 6.64 -14.02 9.63
N HIS A 248 7.63 -14.28 8.77
CA HIS A 248 7.48 -15.17 7.62
C HIS A 248 6.99 -16.56 8.03
N GLU A 249 7.60 -17.15 9.07
CA GLU A 249 7.25 -18.48 9.58
C GLU A 249 5.85 -18.53 10.18
N GLU A 250 5.47 -17.52 10.96
CA GLU A 250 4.13 -17.45 11.57
C GLU A 250 3.03 -17.31 10.52
N ARG A 251 3.30 -16.52 9.48
CA ARG A 251 2.43 -16.33 8.33
C ARG A 251 2.29 -17.65 7.58
N ALA A 252 3.39 -18.32 7.26
CA ALA A 252 3.38 -19.64 6.62
C ALA A 252 2.59 -20.67 7.45
N ASN A 253 2.81 -20.73 8.76
CA ASN A 253 2.08 -21.63 9.68
C ASN A 253 0.58 -21.32 9.73
N SER A 254 0.18 -20.06 9.56
CA SER A 254 -1.22 -19.66 9.48
C SER A 254 -1.87 -20.08 8.16
N LEU A 255 -1.14 -19.96 7.05
CA LEU A 255 -1.62 -20.28 5.70
C LEU A 255 -1.67 -21.79 5.45
N ARG A 256 -0.75 -22.58 6.01
CA ARG A 256 -0.74 -24.05 5.93
C ARG A 256 -2.03 -24.72 6.43
N LYS A 257 -2.85 -24.00 7.21
CA LYS A 257 -4.16 -24.47 7.69
C LYS A 257 -5.23 -24.49 6.59
N VAL A 258 -5.01 -23.77 5.49
CA VAL A 258 -6.01 -23.53 4.43
C VAL A 258 -5.47 -23.71 3.01
N MET A 259 -4.17 -23.92 2.82
CA MET A 259 -3.53 -24.12 1.52
C MET A 259 -2.24 -24.94 1.63
N ALA A 260 -1.85 -25.60 0.54
CA ALA A 260 -0.63 -26.39 0.45
C ALA A 260 0.63 -25.49 0.39
N VAL A 261 1.78 -26.04 0.77
CA VAL A 261 3.06 -25.30 0.79
C VAL A 261 3.44 -24.71 -0.59
N PRO A 262 3.31 -25.43 -1.71
CA PRO A 262 3.66 -24.87 -3.02
C PRO A 262 2.82 -23.64 -3.40
N ASP A 263 1.56 -23.58 -2.98
CA ASP A 263 0.70 -22.43 -3.26
C ASP A 263 1.07 -21.22 -2.39
N ILE A 264 1.52 -21.46 -1.15
CA ILE A 264 2.04 -20.40 -0.27
C ILE A 264 3.29 -19.78 -0.87
N GLU A 265 4.19 -20.59 -1.43
CA GLU A 265 5.41 -20.15 -2.10
C GLU A 265 5.10 -19.30 -3.33
N LYS A 266 4.18 -19.76 -4.19
CA LYS A 266 3.70 -18.96 -5.34
C LYS A 266 3.15 -17.60 -4.93
N ILE A 267 2.34 -17.54 -3.87
CA ILE A 267 1.81 -16.26 -3.34
C ILE A 267 2.95 -15.36 -2.88
N TRP A 268 3.93 -15.92 -2.16
CA TRP A 268 5.07 -15.17 -1.65
C TRP A 268 5.94 -14.61 -2.77
N ASP A 269 6.29 -15.41 -3.76
CA ASP A 269 7.12 -14.98 -4.88
C ASP A 269 6.43 -13.89 -5.71
N LYS A 270 5.11 -14.01 -5.88
CA LYS A 270 4.32 -12.97 -6.52
C LYS A 270 4.30 -11.65 -5.73
N GLU A 271 4.21 -11.74 -4.40
CA GLU A 271 4.09 -10.57 -3.51
C GLU A 271 5.39 -9.78 -3.32
N LYS A 272 6.57 -10.40 -3.55
CA LYS A 272 7.87 -9.70 -3.50
C LYS A 272 8.04 -8.66 -4.60
N GLY A 273 7.35 -8.83 -5.74
CA GLY A 273 7.47 -7.93 -6.89
C GLY A 273 8.78 -8.06 -7.66
N GLU A 274 9.38 -9.26 -7.62
CA GLU A 274 10.63 -9.61 -8.33
C GLU A 274 10.35 -10.35 -9.65
N SER A 275 9.09 -10.38 -10.11
CA SER A 275 8.71 -11.02 -11.37
C SER A 275 7.80 -10.12 -12.21
N PRO A 276 7.97 -10.11 -13.54
CA PRO A 276 7.10 -9.36 -14.42
C PRO A 276 5.68 -9.94 -14.46
N THR A 277 4.75 -9.11 -14.93
CA THR A 277 3.36 -9.47 -15.16
C THR A 277 3.26 -10.50 -16.29
N GLY A 278 2.23 -11.35 -16.21
CA GLY A 278 1.93 -12.38 -17.22
C GLY A 278 2.62 -13.72 -17.00
N GLY A 279 3.15 -14.01 -15.79
CA GLY A 279 3.76 -15.30 -15.46
C GLY A 279 5.16 -15.51 -16.03
N ARG A 280 5.73 -14.49 -16.69
CA ARG A 280 7.12 -14.49 -17.15
C ARG A 280 8.08 -14.30 -15.97
N ASN A 281 9.31 -14.75 -16.15
CA ASN A 281 10.39 -14.56 -15.18
C ASN A 281 11.38 -13.47 -15.64
N ALA A 282 12.39 -13.18 -14.82
CA ALA A 282 13.38 -12.16 -15.10
C ALA A 282 14.29 -12.51 -16.30
N GLU A 283 14.48 -13.80 -16.60
CA GLU A 283 15.30 -14.28 -17.72
C GLU A 283 14.57 -14.09 -19.05
N GLU A 284 13.26 -14.39 -19.07
CA GLU A 284 12.38 -14.23 -20.23
C GLU A 284 12.03 -12.77 -20.52
N CYS A 285 11.94 -11.94 -19.49
CA CYS A 285 11.60 -10.52 -19.62
C CYS A 285 12.50 -9.67 -18.71
N PRO A 286 13.79 -9.52 -19.06
CA PRO A 286 14.76 -8.74 -18.29
C PRO A 286 14.25 -7.32 -18.05
N LYS A 287 14.52 -6.74 -16.87
CA LYS A 287 14.01 -5.41 -16.55
C LYS A 287 14.73 -4.34 -17.36
N THR A 288 14.04 -3.76 -18.34
CA THR A 288 14.54 -2.64 -19.14
C THR A 288 13.58 -1.45 -19.09
N ARG A 289 14.01 -0.32 -19.66
CA ARG A 289 13.16 0.87 -19.77
C ARG A 289 11.99 0.63 -20.73
N GLU A 290 12.22 -0.15 -21.78
CA GLU A 290 11.26 -0.45 -22.86
C GLU A 290 10.13 -1.38 -22.39
N ASN A 291 10.42 -2.29 -21.45
CA ASN A 291 9.45 -3.26 -20.94
C ASN A 291 9.04 -3.02 -19.47
N ILE A 292 9.39 -1.85 -18.91
CA ILE A 292 9.18 -1.52 -17.51
C ILE A 292 7.73 -1.69 -17.06
N GLY A 293 6.77 -1.47 -17.97
CA GLY A 293 5.33 -1.65 -17.74
C GLY A 293 5.01 -2.99 -17.11
N TRP A 294 5.62 -4.07 -17.62
CA TRP A 294 5.40 -5.43 -17.12
C TRP A 294 5.87 -5.62 -15.68
N TRP A 295 6.89 -4.88 -15.26
CA TRP A 295 7.46 -4.97 -13.91
C TRP A 295 6.70 -4.12 -12.89
N VAL A 296 6.20 -2.95 -13.32
CA VAL A 296 5.56 -1.99 -12.40
C VAL A 296 4.07 -2.26 -12.16
N THR A 297 3.41 -3.07 -12.99
CA THR A 297 1.99 -3.43 -12.86
C THR A 297 1.72 -4.61 -11.94
N GLY A 298 2.77 -5.39 -11.63
CA GLY A 298 2.70 -6.50 -10.69
C GLY A 298 2.47 -6.05 -9.25
N GLN A 299 2.21 -7.00 -8.37
CA GLN A 299 2.20 -6.75 -6.93
C GLN A 299 3.62 -6.52 -6.43
N ASN A 300 3.78 -5.60 -5.49
CA ASN A 300 5.04 -5.35 -4.82
C ASN A 300 4.75 -4.86 -3.39
N ILE A 301 4.56 -5.83 -2.49
CA ILE A 301 4.24 -5.56 -1.09
C ILE A 301 5.39 -4.84 -0.37
N PRO A 302 6.69 -5.17 -0.60
CA PRO A 302 7.79 -4.39 -0.04
C PRO A 302 7.73 -2.91 -0.40
N ALA A 303 7.48 -2.56 -1.67
CA ALA A 303 7.39 -1.18 -2.12
C ALA A 303 6.16 -0.47 -1.54
N CYS A 304 5.03 -1.17 -1.36
CA CYS A 304 3.89 -0.63 -0.61
C CYS A 304 4.24 -0.39 0.86
N ALA A 305 4.92 -1.35 1.51
CA ALA A 305 5.32 -1.26 2.90
C ALA A 305 6.24 -0.07 3.15
N GLN A 306 7.24 0.15 2.28
CA GLN A 306 8.14 1.33 2.35
C GLN A 306 7.39 2.67 2.28
N LYS A 307 6.21 2.69 1.66
CA LYS A 307 5.34 3.86 1.58
C LYS A 307 4.36 3.97 2.75
N ALA A 308 4.36 3.05 3.70
CA ALA A 308 3.45 3.10 4.85
C ALA A 308 3.84 4.22 5.82
N ASP A 309 2.81 4.85 6.39
CA ASP A 309 2.99 5.88 7.42
C ASP A 309 3.18 5.24 8.80
N ILE A 310 2.56 4.07 9.01
CA ILE A 310 2.59 3.35 10.29
C ILE A 310 2.80 1.86 10.04
N TYR A 311 3.72 1.29 10.81
CA TYR A 311 3.99 -0.14 10.84
C TYR A 311 3.42 -0.71 12.13
N ILE A 312 2.60 -1.75 12.02
CA ILE A 312 2.06 -2.46 13.18
C ILE A 312 2.45 -3.93 13.04
N LYS A 313 3.21 -4.43 14.01
CA LYS A 313 3.50 -5.86 14.17
C LYS A 313 2.72 -6.39 15.38
N PRO A 314 1.55 -7.02 15.18
CA PRO A 314 0.84 -7.65 16.29
C PRO A 314 1.72 -8.69 16.97
N LYS A 315 1.70 -8.76 18.30
CA LYS A 315 2.36 -9.86 19.02
C LYS A 315 1.55 -11.15 18.84
N ASN A 316 2.25 -12.28 18.82
CA ASN A 316 1.64 -13.60 18.71
C ASN A 316 0.47 -13.79 19.68
N LYS A 317 -0.65 -14.29 19.17
CA LYS A 317 -1.87 -14.67 19.91
C LYS A 317 -2.57 -13.52 20.66
N SER A 318 -2.11 -12.27 20.53
CA SER A 318 -2.72 -11.13 21.22
C SER A 318 -2.89 -9.92 20.30
N TYR A 319 -4.13 -9.41 20.26
CA TYR A 319 -4.45 -8.15 19.59
C TYR A 319 -4.11 -6.90 20.42
N THR A 320 -3.52 -7.05 21.61
CA THR A 320 -3.20 -5.93 22.52
C THR A 320 -2.36 -4.85 21.83
N HIS A 321 -1.25 -5.24 21.17
CA HIS A 321 -0.40 -4.29 20.43
C HIS A 321 -1.15 -3.64 19.26
N LEU A 322 -1.92 -4.44 18.52
CA LEU A 322 -2.74 -3.93 17.41
C LEU A 322 -3.74 -2.88 17.89
N TYR A 323 -4.52 -3.18 18.93
CA TYR A 323 -5.51 -2.25 19.48
C TYR A 323 -4.87 -0.98 20.03
N TYR A 324 -3.74 -1.09 20.74
CA TYR A 324 -3.02 0.09 21.20
C TYR A 324 -2.61 1.01 20.05
N HIS A 325 -1.92 0.47 19.02
CA HIS A 325 -1.41 1.28 17.92
C HIS A 325 -2.54 1.84 17.04
N LEU A 326 -3.61 1.07 16.81
CA LEU A 326 -4.81 1.58 16.12
C LEU A 326 -5.47 2.70 16.92
N ALA A 327 -5.67 2.53 18.23
CA ALA A 327 -6.29 3.58 19.05
C ALA A 327 -5.44 4.85 19.07
N ARG A 328 -4.11 4.72 19.24
CA ARG A 328 -3.17 5.86 19.21
C ARG A 328 -3.27 6.63 17.90
N LEU A 329 -3.26 5.93 16.76
CA LEU A 329 -3.44 6.54 15.45
C LEU A 329 -4.76 7.29 15.35
N LEU A 330 -5.88 6.63 15.66
CA LEU A 330 -7.21 7.19 15.51
C LEU A 330 -7.42 8.42 16.41
N VAL A 331 -6.88 8.38 17.62
CA VAL A 331 -6.86 9.54 18.54
C VAL A 331 -6.06 10.69 17.94
N LEU A 332 -4.89 10.44 17.35
CA LEU A 332 -4.08 11.49 16.73
C LEU A 332 -4.74 12.09 15.48
N ILE A 333 -5.44 11.28 14.68
CA ILE A 333 -6.25 11.76 13.54
C ILE A 333 -7.39 12.65 14.04
N HIS A 334 -8.11 12.21 15.08
CA HIS A 334 -9.27 12.93 15.58
C HIS A 334 -8.91 14.18 16.39
N LYS A 335 -7.84 14.10 17.20
CA LYS A 335 -7.38 15.15 18.10
C LYS A 335 -5.85 15.31 17.96
N PRO A 336 -5.39 15.99 16.90
CA PRO A 336 -3.96 16.27 16.70
C PRO A 336 -3.35 16.95 17.92
N GLY A 337 -2.11 16.59 18.26
CA GLY A 337 -1.39 17.14 19.42
C GLY A 337 -1.86 16.64 20.79
N SER A 338 -2.83 15.73 20.86
CA SER A 338 -3.29 15.14 22.14
C SER A 338 -2.27 14.23 22.80
N LEU A 339 -1.34 13.68 22.03
CA LEU A 339 -0.27 12.81 22.49
C LEU A 339 1.05 13.30 21.90
N SER A 340 2.11 13.29 22.70
CA SER A 340 3.46 13.56 22.21
C SER A 340 3.99 12.37 21.40
N PRO A 341 4.91 12.62 20.45
CA PRO A 341 5.60 11.55 19.74
C PRO A 341 6.32 10.58 20.69
N SER A 342 6.40 9.31 20.31
CA SER A 342 7.28 8.34 20.96
C SER A 342 8.73 8.54 20.52
N GLN A 343 9.67 7.90 21.22
CA GLN A 343 11.09 7.92 20.81
C GLN A 343 11.28 7.28 19.43
N ASP A 344 10.55 6.20 19.12
CA ASP A 344 10.61 5.54 17.81
C ASP A 344 10.04 6.45 16.71
N GLU A 345 8.93 7.15 16.98
CA GLU A 345 8.32 8.11 16.05
C GLU A 345 9.28 9.27 15.77
N LEU A 346 9.95 9.80 16.80
CA LEU A 346 10.98 10.82 16.66
C LEU A 346 12.17 10.31 15.82
N GLY A 347 12.73 9.16 16.19
CA GLY A 347 13.89 8.57 15.51
C GLY A 347 13.58 8.25 14.05
N MET A 348 12.40 7.71 13.76
CA MET A 348 11.97 7.42 12.39
C MET A 348 11.79 8.70 11.57
N GLN A 349 11.21 9.75 12.14
CA GLN A 349 11.06 11.03 11.45
C GLN A 349 12.42 11.65 11.07
N VAL A 350 13.40 11.57 11.97
CA VAL A 350 14.77 12.05 11.72
C VAL A 350 15.45 11.19 10.65
N ALA A 351 15.31 9.86 10.72
CA ALA A 351 15.86 8.95 9.73
C ALA A 351 15.27 9.19 8.33
N ILE A 352 13.95 9.36 8.22
CA ILE A 352 13.28 9.72 6.96
C ILE A 352 13.79 11.07 6.43
N THR A 353 14.03 12.04 7.31
CA THR A 353 14.60 13.33 6.90
C THR A 353 16.03 13.16 6.36
N ALA A 354 16.86 12.38 7.06
CA ALA A 354 18.24 12.09 6.64
C ALA A 354 18.31 11.32 5.32
N GLN A 355 17.35 10.44 5.06
CA GLN A 355 17.23 9.68 3.82
C GLN A 355 17.26 10.58 2.57
N HIS A 356 16.73 11.80 2.64
CA HIS A 356 16.71 12.74 1.52
C HIS A 356 18.11 13.25 1.11
N MET A 357 19.13 13.05 1.94
CA MET A 357 20.51 13.39 1.62
C MET A 357 21.24 12.31 0.81
N SER A 358 20.67 11.10 0.69
CA SER A 358 21.28 10.00 -0.08
C SER A 358 21.48 10.36 -1.54
N GLY A 359 22.72 10.35 -2.01
CA GLY A 359 23.08 10.50 -3.41
C GLY A 359 22.91 9.23 -4.26
N CYS A 360 22.48 8.11 -3.66
CA CYS A 360 22.22 6.87 -4.38
C CYS A 360 20.82 6.86 -5.03
N LEU A 361 20.74 6.48 -6.30
CA LEU A 361 19.46 6.40 -7.05
C LEU A 361 18.71 5.09 -6.80
N SER A 362 19.43 3.99 -6.52
CA SER A 362 18.81 2.67 -6.35
C SER A 362 18.16 2.48 -4.98
N ARG A 363 18.71 3.14 -3.95
CA ARG A 363 18.28 3.04 -2.56
C ARG A 363 18.45 4.40 -1.91
N GLN A 364 17.42 4.84 -1.22
CA GLN A 364 17.50 5.98 -0.32
C GLN A 364 17.33 5.42 1.09
N VAL A 365 18.35 5.55 1.93
CA VAL A 365 18.38 5.01 3.29
C VAL A 365 18.85 6.12 4.22
N GLY A 366 18.07 6.36 5.27
CA GLY A 366 18.48 7.19 6.40
C GLY A 366 18.46 6.36 7.67
N ALA A 367 19.32 6.73 8.61
CA ALA A 367 19.48 6.06 9.89
C ALA A 367 19.61 7.10 11.01
N THR A 368 19.12 6.74 12.19
CA THR A 368 19.27 7.55 13.40
C THR A 368 19.59 6.62 14.55
N VAL A 369 20.64 6.96 15.31
CA VAL A 369 21.05 6.24 16.51
C VAL A 369 20.56 7.03 17.72
N LEU A 370 19.77 6.39 18.57
CA LEU A 370 19.25 6.99 19.80
C LEU A 370 20.01 6.43 21.01
N GLY A 371 20.34 7.31 21.95
CA GLY A 371 20.83 6.92 23.27
C GLY A 371 19.70 6.34 24.13
N ARG A 372 20.06 5.72 25.26
CA ARG A 372 19.09 5.07 26.17
C ARG A 372 18.00 6.02 26.69
N GLN A 373 18.30 7.31 26.78
CA GLN A 373 17.37 8.33 27.23
C GLN A 373 16.57 8.97 26.08
N GLY A 374 16.75 8.50 24.83
CA GLY A 374 16.02 8.95 23.64
C GLY A 374 16.59 10.19 22.95
N TYR A 375 17.77 10.67 23.36
CA TYR A 375 18.48 11.73 22.63
C TYR A 375 19.20 11.15 21.41
N ILE A 376 19.35 11.95 20.37
CA ILE A 376 20.01 11.55 19.14
C ILE A 376 21.53 11.53 19.38
N LEU A 377 22.15 10.38 19.16
CA LEU A 377 23.61 10.18 19.22
C LEU A 377 24.26 10.42 17.86
N GLY A 378 23.54 10.12 16.78
CA GLY A 378 24.05 10.26 15.42
C GLY A 378 22.95 10.07 14.39
N VAL A 379 23.18 10.66 13.23
CA VAL A 379 22.32 10.58 12.04
C VAL A 379 23.23 10.26 10.85
N GLY A 380 22.75 9.44 9.93
CA GLY A 380 23.50 9.09 8.73
C GLY A 380 22.59 8.65 7.59
N TRP A 381 23.15 8.55 6.40
CA TRP A 381 22.48 8.07 5.20
C TRP A 381 23.47 7.27 4.35
N ASN A 382 22.96 6.56 3.35
CA ASN A 382 23.83 5.88 2.40
C ASN A 382 24.37 6.88 1.36
N ASP A 383 25.69 6.91 1.22
CA ASP A 383 26.40 7.65 0.18
C ASP A 383 27.69 6.88 -0.17
N PRO A 384 28.37 7.17 -1.29
CA PRO A 384 29.64 6.54 -1.55
C PRO A 384 30.69 7.02 -0.51
N PRO A 385 31.84 6.33 -0.40
CA PRO A 385 32.93 6.75 0.46
C PRO A 385 33.33 8.22 0.24
N GLU A 386 33.87 8.84 1.29
CA GLU A 386 34.32 10.23 1.24
C GLU A 386 35.28 10.46 0.05
N GLY A 387 35.04 11.56 -0.68
CA GLY A 387 35.80 11.92 -1.87
C GLY A 387 35.29 11.33 -3.19
N GLN A 388 34.30 10.44 -3.17
CA GLN A 388 33.65 9.91 -4.37
C GLN A 388 32.40 10.69 -4.77
N VAL A 389 32.05 10.68 -6.06
CA VAL A 389 30.87 11.37 -6.58
C VAL A 389 29.63 10.47 -6.46
N PRO A 390 28.53 10.95 -5.86
CA PRO A 390 27.29 10.19 -5.73
C PRO A 390 26.60 9.94 -7.07
N CYS A 391 25.83 8.85 -7.16
CA CYS A 391 25.08 8.47 -8.37
C CYS A 391 24.18 9.60 -8.91
N SER A 392 23.60 10.41 -8.04
CA SER A 392 22.75 11.54 -8.38
C SER A 392 23.47 12.67 -9.14
N LEU A 393 24.80 12.71 -9.09
CA LEU A 393 25.64 13.74 -9.71
C LEU A 393 26.49 13.19 -10.87
N ARG A 394 26.28 11.94 -11.29
CA ARG A 394 27.04 11.30 -12.38
C ARG A 394 26.13 11.05 -13.57
N SER A 395 26.61 11.30 -14.79
CA SER A 395 25.85 11.02 -16.02
C SER A 395 26.58 10.06 -16.96
N CYS A 396 25.83 9.47 -17.90
CA CYS A 396 26.40 8.65 -18.97
C CYS A 396 27.28 9.51 -19.89
N ASP A 397 26.86 10.76 -20.17
CA ASP A 397 27.60 11.68 -21.03
C ASP A 397 28.98 12.01 -20.45
N GLU A 398 29.08 12.27 -19.15
CA GLU A 398 30.36 12.49 -18.48
C GLU A 398 31.27 11.26 -18.57
N LEU A 399 30.73 10.05 -18.36
CA LEU A 399 31.50 8.80 -18.47
C LEU A 399 32.02 8.53 -19.89
N LEU A 400 31.22 8.85 -20.91
CA LEU A 400 31.55 8.57 -22.32
C LEU A 400 32.50 9.62 -22.91
N ASN A 401 32.39 10.88 -22.47
CA ASN A 401 33.14 12.00 -23.02
C ASN A 401 34.30 12.46 -22.13
N SER A 402 34.54 11.83 -20.98
CA SER A 402 35.66 12.18 -20.11
C SER A 402 36.99 11.92 -20.82
N VAL A 403 37.78 12.98 -21.00
CA VAL A 403 39.13 12.90 -21.59
C VAL A 403 40.13 12.25 -20.62
N GLU A 404 39.83 12.28 -19.32
CA GLU A 404 40.65 11.71 -18.24
C GLU A 404 39.83 10.70 -17.42
N ASN A 405 40.51 9.71 -16.82
CA ASN A 405 39.88 8.74 -15.92
C ASN A 405 39.53 9.41 -14.59
N ASP A 406 38.27 9.83 -14.43
CA ASP A 406 37.77 10.31 -13.13
C ASP A 406 37.44 9.11 -12.22
N GLU A 407 38.47 8.62 -11.52
CA GLU A 407 38.36 7.52 -10.54
C GLU A 407 37.54 7.90 -9.29
N ARG A 408 37.26 9.20 -9.07
CA ARG A 408 36.38 9.65 -7.99
C ARG A 408 34.92 9.49 -8.37
N ALA A 409 34.59 9.69 -9.64
CA ALA A 409 33.23 9.54 -10.15
C ALA A 409 32.91 8.12 -10.58
N TYR A 410 33.83 7.43 -11.26
CA TYR A 410 33.55 6.16 -11.92
C TYR A 410 34.55 5.09 -11.51
N SER A 411 34.03 3.89 -11.25
CA SER A 411 34.87 2.72 -10.98
C SER A 411 35.63 2.28 -12.23
N ALA A 412 36.73 1.54 -12.05
CA ALA A 412 37.48 0.93 -13.15
C ALA A 412 36.62 0.03 -14.06
N PHE A 413 35.58 -0.60 -13.50
CA PHE A 413 34.60 -1.37 -14.27
C PHE A 413 33.73 -0.48 -15.16
N GLU A 414 33.17 0.61 -14.60
CA GLU A 414 32.36 1.57 -15.36
C GLU A 414 33.19 2.25 -16.47
N GLN A 415 34.49 2.44 -16.27
CA GLN A 415 35.39 3.02 -17.26
C GLN A 415 35.85 2.02 -18.35
N SER A 416 35.54 0.73 -18.21
CA SER A 416 35.92 -0.28 -19.21
C SER A 416 35.20 -0.07 -20.55
N GLU A 417 35.87 -0.38 -21.67
CA GLU A 417 35.28 -0.28 -23.01
C GLU A 417 33.98 -1.08 -23.12
N LYS A 418 33.94 -2.29 -22.53
CA LYS A 418 32.72 -3.11 -22.50
C LYS A 418 31.53 -2.38 -21.86
N PHE A 419 31.74 -1.68 -20.75
CA PHE A 419 30.68 -0.95 -20.07
C PHE A 419 30.31 0.35 -20.82
N LYS A 420 31.30 1.06 -21.37
CA LYS A 420 31.07 2.24 -22.20
C LYS A 420 30.27 1.90 -23.47
N GLU A 421 30.57 0.78 -24.14
CA GLU A 421 29.78 0.28 -25.26
C GLU A 421 28.34 -0.07 -24.86
N HIS A 422 28.14 -0.66 -23.67
CA HIS A 422 26.82 -0.95 -23.13
C HIS A 422 26.01 0.34 -22.88
N ILE A 423 26.61 1.31 -22.19
CA ILE A 423 25.97 2.58 -21.82
C ILE A 423 25.86 3.57 -22.98
N GLY A 424 26.72 3.48 -23.99
CA GLY A 424 26.71 4.36 -25.17
C GLY A 424 25.37 4.42 -25.90
N LYS A 425 24.56 3.37 -25.77
CA LYS A 425 23.20 3.30 -26.33
C LYS A 425 22.16 4.14 -25.56
N LYS A 426 22.49 4.61 -24.35
CA LYS A 426 21.61 5.33 -23.41
C LYS A 426 22.08 6.76 -23.12
N ALA A 427 22.87 7.36 -24.02
CA ALA A 427 23.47 8.69 -23.88
C ALA A 427 22.50 9.73 -23.29
N GLY A 428 23.02 10.57 -22.39
CA GLY A 428 22.27 11.63 -21.74
C GLY A 428 22.89 12.12 -20.43
N LYS A 429 22.49 13.34 -20.07
CA LYS A 429 22.88 14.04 -18.83
C LYS A 429 22.09 13.59 -17.59
N ALA A 430 21.22 12.59 -17.73
CA ALA A 430 20.42 12.11 -16.61
C ALA A 430 21.28 11.27 -15.67
N PRO A 431 21.09 11.39 -14.34
CA PRO A 431 21.78 10.55 -13.39
C PRO A 431 21.51 9.05 -13.60
N PHE A 432 22.53 8.20 -13.43
CA PHE A 432 22.39 6.74 -13.55
C PHE A 432 23.08 5.98 -12.41
N CYS A 433 22.66 4.73 -12.20
CA CYS A 433 23.24 3.84 -11.19
C CYS A 433 23.79 2.60 -11.86
N PHE A 434 25.09 2.32 -11.73
CA PHE A 434 25.70 1.13 -12.34
C PHE A 434 24.99 -0.18 -11.98
N ARG A 435 24.42 -0.28 -10.77
CA ARG A 435 23.71 -1.47 -10.31
C ARG A 435 22.46 -1.78 -11.14
N SER A 436 21.76 -0.76 -11.66
CA SER A 436 20.62 -1.00 -12.57
C SER A 436 21.06 -1.46 -13.96
N GLU A 437 22.36 -1.39 -14.25
CA GLU A 437 22.96 -1.66 -15.56
C GLU A 437 23.79 -2.95 -15.55
N LEU A 438 24.06 -3.54 -14.38
CA LEU A 438 24.81 -4.80 -14.23
C LEU A 438 24.02 -6.05 -14.64
N GLU A 439 22.70 -5.95 -14.82
CA GLU A 439 21.83 -7.09 -15.15
C GLU A 439 21.75 -7.39 -16.67
N HIS A 440 22.60 -6.77 -17.51
CA HIS A 440 22.60 -6.90 -18.97
C HIS A 440 23.96 -7.26 -19.56
#